data_AF-A0A6C0IBK3-F1
#
_entry.id   AF-A0A6C0IBK3-F1
#
_cell.length_a   1.000
_cell.length_b   1.000
_cell.length_c   1.000
_cell.angle_alpha   90.00
_cell.angle_beta   90.00
_cell.angle_gamma   90.00
#
_symmetry.space_group_name_H-M   'P 1'
#
loop_
_entity.id
_entity.type
_entity.pdbx_description
1 polymer ?
#
loop_
_entity_poly.entity_id
_entity_poly.type
_entity_poly.pdbx_seq_one_letter_code
_entity_poly.pdbx_strand_id
1 'polypeptide(L)'
;MPNPQSIILNLREYIFLSLKELPIITSVGPLFLGITQGNMNLLMLAFGCAIIAPAGAGIVGGLLGYLLSFIDSKIKSDGSYWKLPLSDVTPLLPQVAEGARNSNMLVSVTPTYWFTIMFFFFGYLVQNAISLYIEEPRANADPEKVNNRKSQSIISLIMITILGIFTAAAKTALQGGETLLGIIMASLTGTILAYFWFHFLKRCGAGRLEDVFGIQARILPESSTANKPIVCLSD
;
A
#
# COMPACT_ATOMS: atom_id res chain seq x y z
N MET A 1 -33.62 7.37 -24.37
CA MET A 1 -32.91 6.25 -23.70
C MET A 1 -31.42 6.42 -23.99
N PRO A 2 -30.52 6.32 -23.00
CA PRO A 2 -29.08 6.45 -23.24
C PRO A 2 -28.60 5.35 -24.19
N ASN A 3 -27.71 5.70 -25.13
CA ASN A 3 -27.11 4.76 -26.07
C ASN A 3 -26.28 3.72 -25.28
N PRO A 4 -26.44 2.40 -25.48
CA PRO A 4 -25.66 1.38 -24.77
C PRO A 4 -24.14 1.58 -24.89
N GLN A 5 -23.65 2.14 -26.00
CA GLN A 5 -22.23 2.47 -26.17
C GLN A 5 -21.77 3.58 -25.20
N SER A 6 -22.61 4.56 -24.91
CA SER A 6 -22.30 5.62 -23.94
C SER A 6 -22.21 5.08 -22.52
N ILE A 7 -23.02 4.07 -22.18
CA ILE A 7 -22.97 3.42 -20.86
C ILE A 7 -21.64 2.69 -20.67
N ILE A 8 -21.18 1.95 -21.67
CA ILE A 8 -19.91 1.20 -21.61
C ILE A 8 -18.72 2.16 -21.49
N LEU A 9 -18.72 3.26 -22.25
CA LEU A 9 -17.67 4.28 -22.19
C LEU A 9 -17.61 4.95 -20.83
N ASN A 10 -18.75 5.35 -20.27
CA ASN A 10 -18.82 5.96 -18.94
C ASN A 10 -18.37 5.00 -17.84
N LEU A 11 -18.76 3.72 -17.92
CA LEU A 11 -18.32 2.71 -16.96
C LEU A 11 -16.80 2.50 -17.02
N ARG A 12 -16.25 2.43 -18.24
CA ARG A 12 -14.80 2.35 -18.44
C ARG A 12 -14.13 3.56 -17.80
N GLU A 13 -14.56 4.78 -18.13
CA GLU A 13 -13.99 6.00 -17.58
C GLU A 13 -14.04 6.04 -16.05
N TYR A 14 -15.16 5.62 -15.45
CA TYR A 14 -15.30 5.51 -14.00
C TYR A 14 -14.29 4.54 -13.36
N ILE A 15 -14.11 3.35 -13.95
CA ILE A 15 -13.11 2.36 -13.47
C ILE A 15 -11.69 2.94 -13.60
N PHE A 16 -11.41 3.61 -14.72
CA PHE A 16 -10.10 4.23 -14.96
C PHE A 16 -9.78 5.32 -13.96
N LEU A 17 -10.74 6.22 -13.66
CA LEU A 17 -10.61 7.25 -12.65
C LEU A 17 -10.43 6.61 -11.26
N SER A 18 -11.23 5.61 -10.93
CA SER A 18 -11.14 4.90 -9.64
C SER A 18 -9.76 4.27 -9.42
N LEU A 19 -9.16 3.66 -10.45
CA LEU A 19 -7.82 3.08 -10.37
C LEU A 19 -6.73 4.16 -10.26
N LYS A 20 -6.90 5.30 -10.91
CA LYS A 20 -5.96 6.43 -10.82
C LYS A 20 -5.92 6.99 -9.40
N GLU A 21 -7.09 7.16 -8.79
CA GLU A 21 -7.24 7.73 -7.45
C GLU A 21 -6.99 6.71 -6.32
N LEU A 22 -6.78 5.43 -6.65
CA LEU A 22 -6.66 4.37 -5.66
C LEU A 22 -5.58 4.62 -4.59
N PRO A 23 -4.36 5.12 -4.88
CA PRO A 23 -3.36 5.42 -3.86
C PRO A 23 -3.81 6.51 -2.88
N ILE A 24 -4.60 7.46 -3.35
CA ILE A 24 -5.18 8.52 -2.51
C ILE A 24 -6.26 7.90 -1.62
N ILE A 25 -7.13 7.06 -2.19
CA ILE A 25 -8.17 6.34 -1.44
C ILE A 25 -7.56 5.43 -0.36
N THR A 26 -6.48 4.69 -0.67
CA THR A 26 -5.80 3.81 0.30
C THR A 26 -5.01 4.57 1.36
N SER A 27 -4.69 5.84 1.14
CA SER A 27 -4.07 6.70 2.15
C SER A 27 -5.12 7.41 3.02
N VAL A 28 -6.13 8.01 2.39
CA VAL A 28 -7.17 8.83 3.05
C VAL A 28 -8.24 7.96 3.73
N GLY A 29 -8.57 6.80 3.15
CA GLY A 29 -9.57 5.88 3.71
C GLY A 29 -9.20 5.42 5.12
N PRO A 30 -8.02 4.83 5.34
CA PRO A 30 -7.54 4.47 6.68
C PRO A 30 -7.39 5.69 7.59
N LEU A 31 -7.02 6.86 7.08
CA LEU A 31 -6.96 8.09 7.89
C LEU A 31 -8.34 8.45 8.45
N PHE A 32 -9.35 8.51 7.58
CA PHE A 32 -10.72 8.82 7.95
C PHE A 32 -11.29 7.80 8.93
N LEU A 33 -11.11 6.51 8.66
CA LEU A 33 -11.55 5.44 9.55
C LEU A 33 -10.79 5.47 10.89
N GLY A 34 -9.49 5.75 10.85
CA GLY A 34 -8.65 5.86 12.05
C GLY A 34 -9.09 7.02 12.96
N ILE A 35 -9.39 8.18 12.40
CA ILE A 35 -9.87 9.35 13.16
C ILE A 35 -11.26 9.06 13.75
N THR A 36 -12.19 8.55 12.93
CA THR A 36 -13.59 8.34 13.35
C THR A 36 -13.73 7.23 14.39
N GLN A 37 -12.90 6.20 14.35
CA GLN A 37 -12.94 5.07 15.28
C GLN A 37 -11.95 5.20 16.44
N GLY A 38 -11.08 6.23 16.45
CA GLY A 38 -9.96 6.31 17.37
C GLY A 38 -8.96 5.14 17.21
N ASN A 39 -8.87 4.57 16.01
CA ASN A 39 -8.03 3.40 15.73
C ASN A 39 -6.65 3.85 15.25
N MET A 40 -5.69 3.85 16.18
CA MET A 40 -4.30 4.26 15.92
C MET A 40 -3.62 3.44 14.81
N ASN A 41 -4.03 2.19 14.61
CA ASN A 41 -3.41 1.27 13.65
C ASN A 41 -3.70 1.73 12.22
N LEU A 42 -4.95 2.15 11.97
CA LEU A 42 -5.36 2.73 10.70
C LEU A 42 -4.71 4.10 10.45
N LEU A 43 -4.49 4.90 11.50
CA LEU A 43 -3.74 6.16 11.40
C LEU A 43 -2.28 5.92 11.00
N MET A 44 -1.62 4.92 11.58
CA MET A 44 -0.22 4.60 11.27
C MET A 44 -0.05 3.98 9.88
N LEU A 45 -1.03 3.19 9.42
CA LEU A 45 -1.09 2.74 8.03
C LEU A 45 -1.26 3.92 7.07
N ALA A 46 -2.18 4.85 7.38
CA ALA A 46 -2.40 6.04 6.58
C ALA A 46 -1.14 6.92 6.48
N PHE A 47 -0.46 7.15 7.61
CA PHE A 47 0.80 7.88 7.66
C PHE A 47 1.88 7.21 6.81
N GLY A 48 1.97 5.87 6.89
CA GLY A 48 2.87 5.09 6.05
C GLY A 48 2.61 5.29 4.56
N CYS A 49 1.33 5.24 4.14
CA CYS A 49 0.96 5.43 2.74
C CYS A 49 1.13 6.87 2.25
N ALA A 50 0.84 7.87 3.11
CA ALA A 50 0.88 9.28 2.75
C ALA A 50 2.30 9.88 2.79
N ILE A 51 3.16 9.42 3.69
CA ILE A 51 4.47 10.02 3.95
C ILE A 51 5.60 9.06 3.61
N ILE A 52 5.61 7.86 4.21
CA ILE A 52 6.75 6.93 4.11
C ILE A 52 6.90 6.39 2.68
N ALA A 53 5.81 5.93 2.06
CA ALA A 53 5.86 5.36 0.72
C ALA A 53 6.26 6.40 -0.35
N PRO A 54 5.70 7.63 -0.40
CA PRO A 54 6.14 8.64 -1.35
C PRO A 54 7.57 9.13 -1.10
N ALA A 55 7.96 9.33 0.17
CA ALA A 55 9.34 9.71 0.50
C ALA A 55 10.33 8.64 0.04
N GLY A 56 10.03 7.37 0.29
CA GLY A 56 10.84 6.24 -0.16
C GLY A 56 10.92 6.14 -1.69
N ALA A 57 9.80 6.32 -2.39
CA ALA A 57 9.79 6.37 -3.85
C ALA A 57 10.68 7.50 -4.38
N GLY A 58 10.59 8.70 -3.79
CA GLY A 58 11.40 9.85 -4.18
C GLY A 58 12.90 9.64 -3.95
N ILE A 59 13.27 9.06 -2.80
CA ILE A 59 14.68 8.76 -2.48
C ILE A 59 15.24 7.71 -3.44
N VAL A 60 14.55 6.58 -3.59
CA VAL A 60 15.01 5.49 -4.49
C VAL A 60 15.03 5.98 -5.94
N GLY A 61 14.04 6.76 -6.36
CA GLY A 61 13.99 7.29 -7.72
C GLY A 61 15.07 8.32 -8.00
N GLY A 62 15.38 9.20 -7.03
CA GLY A 62 16.50 10.13 -7.15
C GLY A 62 17.86 9.41 -7.25
N LEU A 63 18.07 8.41 -6.39
CA LEU A 63 19.30 7.60 -6.42
C LEU A 63 19.44 6.79 -7.71
N LEU A 64 18.36 6.15 -8.17
CA LEU A 64 18.39 5.36 -9.39
C LEU A 64 18.53 6.25 -10.62
N GLY A 65 17.84 7.40 -10.65
CA GLY A 65 17.99 8.38 -11.71
C GLY A 65 19.43 8.89 -11.83
N TYR A 66 20.08 9.20 -10.70
CA TYR A 66 21.50 9.57 -10.68
C TYR A 66 22.38 8.44 -11.24
N LEU A 67 22.20 7.21 -10.76
CA LEU A 67 22.98 6.05 -11.19
C LEU A 67 22.79 5.73 -12.67
N LEU A 68 21.55 5.77 -13.17
CA LEU A 68 21.23 5.53 -14.57
C LEU A 68 21.79 6.63 -15.47
N SER A 69 21.74 7.90 -15.06
CA SER A 69 22.34 9.00 -15.83
C SER A 69 23.87 8.86 -15.94
N PHE A 70 24.52 8.39 -14.87
CA PHE A 70 25.95 8.11 -14.89
C PHE A 70 26.29 6.95 -15.84
N ILE A 71 25.48 5.89 -15.84
CA ILE A 71 25.64 4.75 -16.75
C ILE A 71 25.45 5.21 -18.21
N ASP A 72 24.40 5.96 -18.51
CA ASP A 72 24.06 6.43 -19.86
C ASP A 72 25.16 7.33 -20.45
N SER A 73 25.83 8.12 -19.59
CA SER A 73 26.98 8.94 -20.00
C SER A 73 28.20 8.12 -20.43
N LYS A 74 28.34 6.89 -19.92
CA LYS A 74 29.50 6.01 -20.17
C LYS A 74 29.22 4.92 -21.20
N ILE A 75 28.03 4.36 -21.15
CA ILE A 75 27.55 3.29 -22.00
C ILE A 75 26.40 3.93 -22.75
N LYS A 76 26.67 4.46 -23.96
CA LYS A 76 25.63 5.01 -24.85
C LYS A 76 24.63 3.89 -25.15
N SER A 77 23.64 3.76 -24.27
CA SER A 77 22.66 2.70 -24.31
C SER A 77 21.39 3.32 -24.88
N ASP A 78 21.15 3.02 -26.15
CA ASP A 78 19.88 3.32 -26.83
C ASP A 78 18.70 2.46 -26.30
N GLY A 79 18.87 1.81 -25.15
CA GLY A 79 17.93 0.86 -24.57
C GLY A 79 16.70 1.51 -23.93
N SER A 80 15.53 1.13 -24.44
CA SER A 80 14.17 1.58 -24.03
C SER A 80 13.66 1.01 -22.69
N TYR A 81 14.45 0.24 -21.92
CA TYR A 81 13.93 -0.53 -20.79
C TYR A 81 13.63 0.29 -19.53
N TRP A 82 14.22 1.48 -19.40
CA TRP A 82 14.07 2.38 -18.24
C TRP A 82 13.74 3.82 -18.63
N LYS A 83 13.52 4.08 -19.92
CA LYS A 83 13.19 5.38 -20.49
C LYS A 83 11.79 5.32 -21.09
N LEU A 84 10.92 6.25 -20.70
CA LEU A 84 9.61 6.45 -21.31
C LEU A 84 9.52 7.88 -21.86
N PRO A 85 8.75 8.12 -22.93
CA PRO A 85 8.45 9.47 -23.33
C PRO A 85 7.71 10.18 -22.19
N LEU A 86 8.03 11.45 -21.96
CA LEU A 86 7.42 12.21 -20.87
C LEU A 86 5.88 12.32 -20.99
N SER A 87 5.33 12.15 -22.20
CA SER A 87 3.88 12.05 -22.46
C SER A 87 3.22 10.82 -21.85
N ASP A 88 3.98 9.75 -21.64
CA ASP A 88 3.47 8.44 -21.22
C ASP A 88 3.62 8.25 -19.70
N VAL A 89 4.36 9.15 -19.04
CA VAL A 89 4.44 9.19 -17.58
C VAL A 89 3.09 9.62 -17.04
N THR A 90 2.55 8.88 -16.08
CA THR A 90 1.32 9.26 -15.37
C THR A 90 1.70 10.03 -14.10
N PRO A 91 1.86 11.37 -14.12
CA PRO A 91 2.21 12.11 -12.92
C PRO A 91 1.06 12.07 -11.92
N LEU A 92 1.40 11.97 -10.64
CA LEU A 92 0.43 12.10 -9.55
C LEU A 92 -0.15 13.53 -9.47
N LEU A 93 0.58 14.54 -9.97
CA LEU A 93 0.19 15.95 -9.98
C LEU A 93 -0.06 16.44 -11.43
N PRO A 94 -1.24 16.98 -11.74
CA PRO A 94 -1.61 17.39 -13.10
C PRO A 94 -0.77 18.56 -13.65
N GLN A 95 -0.23 19.42 -12.79
CA GLN A 95 0.57 20.59 -13.20
C GLN A 95 1.90 20.21 -13.88
N VAL A 96 2.41 19.01 -13.62
CA VAL A 96 3.61 18.48 -14.29
C VAL A 96 3.27 17.90 -15.68
N ALA A 97 2.00 17.55 -15.92
CA ALA A 97 1.55 16.90 -17.15
C ALA A 97 1.42 17.86 -18.35
N GLU A 98 1.16 19.14 -18.12
CA GLU A 98 0.93 20.11 -19.20
C GLU A 98 2.22 20.56 -19.89
N GLY A 99 3.32 20.72 -19.15
CA GLY A 99 4.65 21.02 -19.74
C GLY A 99 5.28 19.82 -20.46
N ALA A 100 4.82 18.61 -20.14
CA ALA A 100 5.36 17.33 -20.57
C ALA A 100 4.93 16.87 -21.98
N ARG A 101 3.71 17.25 -22.40
CA ARG A 101 3.06 16.71 -23.62
C ARG A 101 3.73 17.11 -24.94
N ASN A 102 4.56 18.15 -24.95
CA ASN A 102 5.18 18.67 -26.17
C ASN A 102 6.67 18.33 -26.33
N SER A 103 7.24 17.54 -25.42
CA SER A 103 8.65 17.14 -25.49
C SER A 103 8.80 15.65 -25.78
N ASN A 104 9.52 15.29 -26.85
CA ASN A 104 10.04 13.93 -27.08
C ASN A 104 11.17 13.55 -26.09
N MET A 105 11.20 14.21 -24.92
CA MET A 105 12.20 13.97 -23.90
C MET A 105 11.89 12.62 -23.25
N LEU A 106 12.84 11.70 -23.39
CA LEU A 106 12.82 10.45 -22.65
C LEU A 106 13.22 10.73 -21.21
N VAL A 107 12.34 10.37 -20.27
CA VAL A 107 12.63 10.50 -18.84
C VAL A 107 12.80 9.10 -18.25
N SER A 108 13.77 8.97 -17.34
CA SER A 108 13.94 7.74 -16.58
C SER A 108 12.84 7.66 -15.52
N VAL A 109 11.95 6.68 -15.65
CA VAL A 109 10.77 6.53 -14.79
C VAL A 109 11.01 5.36 -13.88
N THR A 110 11.49 5.62 -12.67
CA THR A 110 11.71 4.57 -11.66
C THR A 110 11.87 5.19 -10.27
N PRO A 111 11.27 4.61 -9.21
CA PRO A 111 10.03 3.83 -9.18
C PRO A 111 8.80 4.75 -9.26
N THR A 112 7.65 4.24 -9.72
CA THR A 112 6.43 5.05 -9.75
C THR A 112 5.78 5.15 -8.38
N TYR A 113 5.35 6.37 -8.05
CA TYR A 113 4.68 6.68 -6.79
C TYR A 113 3.43 5.83 -6.60
N TRP A 114 2.61 5.66 -7.65
CA TRP A 114 1.40 4.85 -7.60
C TRP A 114 1.71 3.42 -7.14
N PHE A 115 2.62 2.72 -7.82
CA PHE A 115 2.95 1.35 -7.47
C PHE A 115 3.61 1.26 -6.09
N THR A 116 4.47 2.22 -5.74
CA THR A 116 5.17 2.18 -4.46
C THR A 116 4.18 2.31 -3.30
N ILE A 117 3.19 3.21 -3.39
CA ILE A 117 2.12 3.34 -2.37
C ILE A 117 1.27 2.08 -2.32
N MET A 118 0.88 1.52 -3.47
CA MET A 118 0.03 0.32 -3.51
C MET A 118 0.75 -0.92 -2.96
N PHE A 119 2.01 -1.14 -3.34
CA PHE A 119 2.83 -2.23 -2.80
C PHE A 119 3.16 -2.02 -1.33
N PHE A 120 3.33 -0.77 -0.88
CA PHE A 120 3.43 -0.48 0.55
C PHE A 120 2.15 -0.87 1.28
N PHE A 121 0.99 -0.45 0.78
CA PHE A 121 -0.31 -0.74 1.39
C PHE A 121 -0.56 -2.25 1.49
N PHE A 122 -0.47 -2.98 0.37
CA PHE A 122 -0.68 -4.43 0.35
C PHE A 122 0.40 -5.16 1.14
N GLY A 123 1.67 -4.75 1.02
CA GLY A 123 2.78 -5.31 1.78
C GLY A 123 2.56 -5.18 3.29
N TYR A 124 2.06 -4.02 3.74
CA TYR A 124 1.75 -3.79 5.16
C TYR A 124 0.62 -4.72 5.64
N LEU A 125 -0.46 -4.84 4.87
CA LEU A 125 -1.56 -5.74 5.19
C LEU A 125 -1.13 -7.22 5.21
N VAL A 126 -0.23 -7.62 4.31
CA VAL A 126 0.37 -8.96 4.31
C VAL A 126 1.18 -9.19 5.59
N GLN A 127 2.04 -8.24 5.98
CA GLN A 127 2.80 -8.36 7.24
C GLN A 127 1.88 -8.43 8.46
N ASN A 128 0.78 -7.66 8.46
CA ASN A 128 -0.22 -7.73 9.51
C ASN A 128 -0.88 -9.13 9.57
N ALA A 129 -1.33 -9.68 8.45
CA ALA A 129 -1.92 -11.01 8.38
C ALA A 129 -0.94 -12.12 8.82
N ILE A 130 0.32 -12.04 8.36
CA ILE A 130 1.36 -13.00 8.75
C ILE A 130 1.62 -12.93 10.26
N SER A 131 1.79 -11.71 10.81
CA SER A 131 2.04 -11.54 12.25
C SER A 131 0.89 -12.12 13.08
N LEU A 132 -0.37 -11.93 12.67
CA LEU A 132 -1.53 -12.49 13.37
C LEU A 132 -1.57 -14.03 13.34
N TYR A 133 -1.13 -14.62 12.23
CA TYR A 133 -1.08 -16.06 12.07
C TYR A 133 -0.01 -16.72 12.94
N ILE A 134 1.19 -16.14 12.97
CA ILE A 134 2.36 -16.68 13.70
C ILE A 134 2.34 -16.35 15.19
N GLU A 135 1.55 -15.35 15.62
CA GLU A 135 1.48 -14.94 17.02
C GLU A 135 1.16 -16.14 17.92
N GLU A 136 1.94 -16.35 18.97
CA GLU A 136 1.70 -17.47 19.88
C GLU A 136 0.40 -17.25 20.68
N PRO A 137 -0.37 -18.32 20.95
CA PRO A 137 -1.51 -18.21 21.85
C PRO A 137 -1.03 -17.92 23.27
N ARG A 138 -1.75 -17.07 24.00
CA ARG A 138 -1.47 -16.83 25.42
C ARG A 138 -1.80 -18.07 26.25
N ALA A 139 -1.21 -18.17 27.44
CA ALA A 139 -1.57 -19.21 28.40
C ALA A 139 -3.09 -19.20 28.63
N ASN A 140 -3.70 -20.38 28.67
CA ASN A 140 -5.15 -20.57 28.87
C ASN A 140 -6.05 -19.93 27.80
N ALA A 141 -5.52 -19.57 26.63
CA ALA A 141 -6.35 -19.08 25.53
C ALA A 141 -7.30 -20.18 25.03
N ASP A 142 -8.56 -19.79 24.82
CA ASP A 142 -9.58 -20.65 24.23
C ASP A 142 -9.12 -21.16 22.84
N PRO A 143 -8.99 -22.48 22.64
CA PRO A 143 -8.49 -23.05 21.38
C PRO A 143 -9.39 -22.68 20.19
N GLU A 144 -10.69 -22.49 20.39
CA GLU A 144 -11.62 -22.08 19.34
C GLU A 144 -11.30 -20.68 18.83
N LYS A 145 -11.05 -19.74 19.74
CA LYS A 145 -10.67 -18.35 19.38
C LYS A 145 -9.32 -18.28 18.68
N VAL A 146 -8.36 -19.10 19.11
CA VAL A 146 -7.05 -19.19 18.45
C VAL A 146 -7.20 -19.73 17.03
N ASN A 147 -8.01 -20.77 16.84
CA ASN A 147 -8.29 -21.32 15.51
C ASN A 147 -8.99 -20.29 14.62
N ASN A 148 -10.02 -19.62 15.12
CA ASN A 148 -10.73 -18.56 14.39
C ASN A 148 -9.80 -17.41 13.96
N ARG A 149 -8.88 -16.97 14.84
CA ARG A 149 -7.85 -15.97 14.47
C ARG A 149 -6.99 -16.47 13.31
N LYS A 150 -6.47 -17.69 13.39
CA LYS A 150 -5.59 -18.25 12.35
C LYS A 150 -6.32 -18.40 11.01
N SER A 151 -7.56 -18.89 11.03
CA SER A 151 -8.41 -18.98 9.84
C SER A 151 -8.69 -17.62 9.22
N GLN A 152 -9.08 -16.63 10.02
CA GLN A 152 -9.30 -15.26 9.54
C GLN A 152 -8.02 -14.65 8.94
N SER A 153 -6.87 -14.89 9.56
CA SER A 153 -5.57 -14.40 9.08
C SER A 153 -5.21 -15.01 7.72
N ILE A 154 -5.44 -16.32 7.52
CA ILE A 154 -5.21 -17.00 6.24
C ILE A 154 -6.15 -16.46 5.15
N ILE A 155 -7.45 -16.33 5.46
CA ILE A 155 -8.44 -15.81 4.51
C ILE A 155 -8.07 -14.38 4.10
N SER A 156 -7.74 -13.52 5.05
CA SER A 156 -7.26 -12.17 4.78
C SER A 156 -6.02 -12.18 3.88
N LEU A 157 -5.02 -13.00 4.19
CA LEU A 157 -3.78 -13.11 3.39
C LEU A 157 -4.07 -13.46 1.92
N ILE A 158 -4.95 -14.44 1.69
CA ILE A 158 -5.37 -14.85 0.33
C ILE A 158 -6.07 -13.68 -0.38
N MET A 159 -7.03 -13.03 0.27
CA MET A 159 -7.80 -11.93 -0.31
C MET A 159 -6.92 -10.72 -0.64
N ILE A 160 -6.01 -10.33 0.25
CA ILE A 160 -5.06 -9.23 0.05
C ILE A 160 -4.16 -9.54 -1.15
N THR A 161 -3.67 -10.78 -1.26
CA THR A 161 -2.78 -11.18 -2.36
C THR A 161 -3.51 -11.16 -3.70
N ILE A 162 -4.70 -11.73 -3.78
CA ILE A 162 -5.52 -11.73 -5.00
C ILE A 162 -5.86 -10.29 -5.41
N LEU A 163 -6.33 -9.47 -4.47
CA LEU A 163 -6.68 -8.08 -4.74
C LEU A 163 -5.46 -7.27 -5.17
N GLY A 164 -4.31 -7.46 -4.53
CA GLY A 164 -3.06 -6.77 -4.89
C GLY A 164 -2.60 -7.11 -6.31
N ILE A 165 -2.61 -8.38 -6.68
CA ILE A 165 -2.28 -8.83 -8.04
C ILE A 165 -3.28 -8.27 -9.06
N PHE A 166 -4.57 -8.38 -8.77
CA PHE A 166 -5.63 -7.87 -9.65
C PHE A 166 -5.50 -6.36 -9.88
N THR A 167 -5.30 -5.58 -8.81
CA THR A 167 -5.12 -4.14 -8.88
C THR A 167 -3.88 -3.74 -9.67
N ALA A 168 -2.75 -4.42 -9.45
CA ALA A 168 -1.53 -4.21 -10.22
C ALA A 168 -1.72 -4.52 -11.70
N ALA A 169 -2.33 -5.66 -12.03
CA ALA A 169 -2.61 -6.07 -13.41
C ALA A 169 -3.62 -5.15 -14.10
N ALA A 170 -4.66 -4.69 -13.39
CA ALA A 170 -5.63 -3.74 -13.92
C ALA A 170 -4.98 -2.39 -14.24
N LYS A 171 -4.09 -1.89 -13.37
CA LYS A 171 -3.34 -0.65 -13.62
C LYS A 171 -2.47 -0.76 -14.88
N THR A 172 -1.71 -1.85 -15.02
CA THR A 172 -0.83 -2.04 -16.18
C THR A 172 -1.61 -2.23 -17.47
N ALA A 173 -2.68 -3.03 -17.46
CA ALA A 173 -3.47 -3.33 -18.65
C ALA A 173 -4.31 -2.13 -19.14
N LEU A 174 -4.81 -1.30 -18.22
CA LEU A 174 -5.74 -0.23 -18.56
C LEU A 174 -5.03 1.09 -18.83
N GLN A 175 -4.13 1.53 -17.95
CA GLN A 175 -3.54 2.87 -18.03
C GLN A 175 -2.16 2.91 -18.71
N GLY A 176 -1.43 1.79 -18.74
CA GLY A 176 -0.05 1.79 -19.22
C GLY A 176 0.86 2.76 -18.45
N GLY A 177 1.91 3.24 -19.13
CA GLY A 177 2.82 4.28 -18.63
C GLY A 177 3.89 3.80 -17.63
N GLU A 178 4.11 2.49 -17.56
CA GLU A 178 4.91 1.85 -16.52
C GLU A 178 5.89 0.88 -17.16
N THR A 179 7.18 1.02 -16.84
CA THR A 179 8.20 0.06 -17.30
C THR A 179 8.21 -1.15 -16.38
N LEU A 180 8.58 -2.33 -16.90
CA LEU A 180 8.77 -3.53 -16.08
C LEU A 180 9.77 -3.28 -14.93
N LEU A 181 10.86 -2.56 -15.23
CA LEU A 181 11.83 -2.15 -14.22
C LEU A 181 11.20 -1.22 -13.17
N GLY A 182 10.38 -0.26 -13.59
CA GLY A 182 9.59 0.62 -12.72
C GLY A 182 8.74 -0.15 -11.73
N ILE A 183 8.00 -1.15 -12.22
CA ILE A 183 7.13 -2.01 -11.41
C ILE A 183 7.96 -2.83 -10.42
N ILE A 184 9.06 -3.45 -10.85
CA ILE A 184 9.94 -4.24 -9.98
C ILE A 184 10.58 -3.37 -8.90
N MET A 185 11.08 -2.19 -9.26
CA MET A 185 11.69 -1.28 -8.29
C MET A 185 10.64 -0.73 -7.31
N ALA A 186 9.44 -0.41 -7.78
CA ALA A 186 8.34 0.02 -6.93
C ALA A 186 7.86 -1.08 -5.99
N SER A 187 7.80 -2.34 -6.45
CA SER A 187 7.40 -3.48 -5.63
C SER A 187 8.41 -3.77 -4.52
N LEU A 188 9.70 -3.78 -4.86
CA LEU A 188 10.78 -3.92 -3.88
C LEU A 188 10.75 -2.77 -2.88
N THR A 189 10.72 -1.53 -3.35
CA THR A 189 10.72 -0.33 -2.49
C THR A 189 9.51 -0.32 -1.55
N GLY A 190 8.29 -0.46 -2.10
CA GLY A 190 7.06 -0.43 -1.32
C GLY A 190 6.99 -1.55 -0.28
N THR A 191 7.29 -2.79 -0.69
CA THR A 191 7.21 -3.96 0.21
C THR A 191 8.26 -3.90 1.31
N ILE A 192 9.50 -3.50 1.01
CA ILE A 192 10.58 -3.35 1.99
C ILE A 192 10.24 -2.26 3.00
N LEU A 193 9.76 -1.10 2.54
CA LEU A 193 9.33 -0.01 3.42
C LEU A 193 8.17 -0.44 4.32
N ALA A 194 7.19 -1.16 3.78
CA ALA A 194 6.08 -1.69 4.56
C ALA A 194 6.54 -2.65 5.64
N TYR A 195 7.48 -3.56 5.32
CA TYR A 195 8.09 -4.47 6.28
C TYR A 195 8.77 -3.72 7.43
N PHE A 196 9.63 -2.75 7.11
CA PHE A 196 10.34 -1.99 8.14
C PHE A 196 9.40 -1.12 8.98
N TRP A 197 8.43 -0.46 8.34
CA TRP A 197 7.42 0.34 9.03
C TRP A 197 6.57 -0.51 9.98
N PHE A 198 6.11 -1.67 9.51
CA PHE A 198 5.36 -2.63 10.32
C PHE A 198 6.15 -3.08 11.56
N HIS A 199 7.41 -3.49 11.38
CA HIS A 199 8.24 -3.94 12.49
C HIS A 199 8.63 -2.80 13.44
N PHE A 200 8.80 -1.59 12.93
CA PHE A 200 8.99 -0.40 13.75
C PHE A 200 7.78 -0.15 14.67
N LEU A 201 6.56 -0.20 14.12
CA LEU A 201 5.33 -0.04 14.89
C LEU A 201 5.12 -1.17 15.90
N LYS A 202 5.39 -2.42 15.52
CA LYS A 202 5.31 -3.57 16.44
C LYS A 202 6.20 -3.38 17.68
N ARG A 203 7.40 -2.82 17.50
CA ARG A 203 8.33 -2.52 18.61
C ARG A 203 7.88 -1.33 19.46
N CYS A 204 7.33 -0.28 18.85
CA CYS A 204 6.90 0.92 19.58
C CYS A 204 5.54 0.75 20.27
N GLY A 205 4.68 -0.13 19.76
CA GLY A 205 3.26 -0.25 20.12
C GLY A 205 2.89 -1.42 21.00
N ALA A 206 3.86 -2.13 21.59
CA ALA A 206 3.64 -3.36 22.37
C ALA A 206 2.76 -4.40 21.65
N GLY A 207 2.92 -4.53 20.33
CA GLY A 207 2.19 -5.50 19.52
C GLY A 207 0.74 -5.14 19.16
N ARG A 208 0.28 -3.93 19.51
CA ARG A 208 -1.10 -3.48 19.25
C ARG A 208 -1.22 -2.54 18.06
N LEU A 209 -0.17 -1.75 17.77
CA LEU A 209 -0.22 -0.68 16.77
C LEU A 209 -0.26 -1.19 15.33
N GLU A 210 0.15 -2.44 15.12
CA GLU A 210 0.25 -3.04 13.81
C GLU A 210 -1.04 -3.76 13.36
N ASP A 211 -2.00 -4.00 14.27
CA ASP A 211 -3.19 -4.81 14.02
C ASP A 211 -4.33 -4.06 13.31
N VAL A 212 -4.22 -3.92 11.99
CA VAL A 212 -5.22 -3.21 11.19
C VAL A 212 -6.57 -3.94 11.15
N PHE A 213 -6.58 -5.26 11.20
CA PHE A 213 -7.83 -6.04 11.19
C PHE A 213 -8.57 -6.01 12.53
N GLY A 214 -7.94 -5.53 13.60
CA GLY A 214 -8.50 -5.50 14.95
C GLY A 214 -8.83 -6.89 15.49
N ILE A 215 -8.16 -7.93 14.98
CA ILE A 215 -8.40 -9.32 15.38
C ILE A 215 -7.82 -9.57 16.77
N GLN A 216 -6.64 -9.01 17.09
CA GLN A 216 -6.06 -9.10 18.43
C GLN A 216 -6.89 -8.34 19.46
N ALA A 217 -7.47 -7.19 19.09
CA ALA A 217 -8.31 -6.41 19.99
C ALA A 217 -9.56 -7.20 20.47
N ARG A 218 -10.02 -8.18 19.68
CA ARG A 218 -11.14 -9.06 20.04
C ARG A 218 -10.74 -10.25 20.92
N ILE A 219 -9.45 -10.52 21.06
CA ILE A 219 -8.92 -11.57 21.91
C ILE A 219 -8.55 -10.92 23.25
N LEU A 220 -9.51 -10.96 24.17
CA LEU A 220 -9.37 -10.39 25.52
C LEU A 220 -8.08 -10.90 26.20
N PRO A 221 -7.30 -10.03 26.85
CA PRO A 221 -6.22 -10.47 27.72
C PRO A 221 -6.75 -11.33 28.88
N GLU A 222 -5.89 -12.23 29.39
CA GLU A 222 -6.20 -13.11 30.52
C GLU A 222 -6.65 -12.31 31.77
N SER A 223 -6.17 -11.07 31.91
CA SER A 223 -6.57 -10.12 32.96
C SER A 223 -8.04 -9.68 32.89
N SER A 224 -8.70 -9.81 31.73
CA SER A 224 -10.12 -9.47 31.52
C SER A 224 -11.06 -10.68 31.60
N THR A 225 -10.53 -11.90 31.62
CA THR A 225 -11.28 -13.11 31.98
C THR A 225 -11.27 -13.39 33.48
N ALA A 226 -10.35 -12.77 34.23
CA ALA A 226 -10.51 -12.65 35.67
C ALA A 226 -11.71 -11.72 35.93
N ASN A 227 -12.85 -12.31 36.29
CA ASN A 227 -14.07 -11.65 36.79
C ASN A 227 -13.77 -10.80 38.05
N LYS A 228 -12.97 -9.75 37.92
CA LYS A 228 -12.84 -8.71 38.93
C LYS A 228 -13.68 -7.55 38.42
N PRO A 229 -14.87 -7.29 39.00
CA PRO A 229 -15.62 -6.10 38.66
C PRO A 229 -14.73 -4.88 38.89
N ILE A 230 -14.49 -4.14 37.81
CA ILE A 230 -13.82 -2.83 37.90
C ILE A 230 -14.89 -1.88 38.40
N VAL A 231 -14.96 -1.72 39.72
CA VAL A 231 -15.76 -0.67 40.34
C VAL A 231 -15.00 0.62 40.12
N CYS A 232 -15.50 1.50 39.25
CA CYS A 232 -15.08 2.89 39.22
C CYS A 232 -15.52 3.52 40.54
N LEU A 233 -14.61 3.59 41.51
CA LEU A 233 -14.82 4.44 42.68
C LEU A 233 -14.60 5.88 42.21
N SER A 234 -15.66 6.67 42.29
CA SER A 234 -15.57 8.12 42.19
C SER A 234 -14.84 8.62 43.43
N ASP A 235 -13.63 9.16 43.25
CA ASP A 235 -13.03 10.07 44.23
C ASP A 235 -13.82 11.39 44.26
#